data_AF-A0A5Q4C5M3-F1
#
_entry.id   AF-A0A5Q4C5M3-F1
#
_cell.length_a   1.000
_cell.length_b   1.000
_cell.length_c   1.000
_cell.angle_alpha   90.00
_cell.angle_beta   90.00
_cell.angle_gamma   90.00
#
_symmetry.space_group_name_H-M   'P 1'
#
loop_
_entity.id
_entity.type
_entity.pdbx_description
1 polymer ?
#
loop_
_entity_poly.entity_id
_entity_poly.type
_entity_poly.pdbx_seq_one_letter_code
_entity_poly.pdbx_strand_id
1 'polypeptide(L)'
;MAAIAMGAQPLRMASLLPRISAPAFTQTSSIFSLYTRQVTSSFLPALSFALPAFNLNVPAWLGGIWESILRAAPKKKTSHSKKRHRQMAGKALQDVKSLCKCPGCGQIKRQHILCPHCLSKIKDLWREENPSGKFI
;
A
#
# COMPACT_ATOMS: atom_id res chain seq x y z
N MET A 1 -12.10 25.51 -73.93
CA MET A 1 -12.72 26.46 -73.00
C MET A 1 -13.96 25.79 -72.41
N ALA A 2 -13.90 25.32 -71.17
CA ALA A 2 -15.08 24.87 -70.43
C ALA A 2 -14.87 25.25 -68.96
N ALA A 3 -15.78 26.05 -68.43
CA ALA A 3 -15.69 26.67 -67.11
C ALA A 3 -16.09 25.68 -66.00
N ILE A 4 -15.37 25.70 -64.89
CA ILE A 4 -15.70 24.96 -63.66
C ILE A 4 -16.34 25.96 -62.70
N ALA A 5 -17.61 25.72 -62.36
CA ALA A 5 -18.37 26.50 -61.38
C ALA A 5 -17.98 26.07 -59.95
N MET A 6 -17.62 27.04 -59.11
CA MET A 6 -17.38 26.86 -57.69
C MET A 6 -18.71 26.79 -56.93
N GLY A 7 -19.02 25.63 -56.37
CA GLY A 7 -20.11 25.48 -55.40
C GLY A 7 -19.58 25.58 -53.97
N ALA A 8 -19.95 26.64 -53.26
CA ALA A 8 -19.68 26.79 -51.82
C ALA A 8 -20.62 25.87 -51.02
N GLN A 9 -20.06 25.02 -50.16
CA GLN A 9 -20.82 24.20 -49.21
C GLN A 9 -20.84 24.86 -47.83
N PRO A 10 -22.01 24.95 -47.16
CA PRO A 10 -22.09 25.51 -45.82
C PRO A 10 -21.60 24.50 -44.76
N LEU A 11 -20.84 25.02 -43.79
CA LEU A 11 -20.39 24.29 -42.61
C LEU A 11 -21.60 23.83 -41.77
N ARG A 12 -21.93 22.54 -41.85
CA ARG A 12 -22.87 21.89 -40.92
C ARG A 12 -22.16 21.61 -39.59
N MET A 13 -22.41 22.44 -38.59
CA MET A 13 -22.09 22.10 -37.21
C MET A 13 -23.06 21.02 -36.71
N ALA A 14 -22.54 19.81 -36.53
CA ALA A 14 -23.25 18.74 -35.82
C ALA A 14 -23.12 18.97 -34.31
N SER A 15 -24.21 19.35 -33.66
CA SER A 15 -24.33 19.40 -32.21
C SER A 15 -24.43 17.98 -31.64
N LEU A 16 -23.29 17.44 -31.19
CA LEU A 16 -23.25 16.21 -30.40
C LEU A 16 -23.53 16.54 -28.94
N LEU A 17 -24.81 16.63 -28.57
CA LEU A 17 -25.22 16.60 -27.16
C LEU A 17 -25.03 15.18 -26.62
N PRO A 18 -24.32 14.98 -25.49
CA PRO A 18 -24.25 13.68 -24.87
C PRO A 18 -25.61 13.32 -24.27
N ARG A 19 -26.22 12.27 -24.81
CA ARG A 19 -27.41 11.62 -24.25
C ARG A 19 -27.01 10.96 -22.93
N ILE A 20 -27.28 11.64 -21.82
CA ILE A 20 -27.13 11.09 -20.47
C ILE A 20 -28.22 10.02 -20.29
N SER A 21 -27.87 8.76 -20.48
CA SER A 21 -28.68 7.63 -20.05
C SER A 21 -28.55 7.49 -18.53
N ALA A 22 -29.67 7.64 -17.83
CA ALA A 22 -29.75 7.34 -16.40
C ALA A 22 -29.42 5.86 -16.15
N PRO A 23 -28.57 5.50 -15.17
CA PRO A 23 -28.51 4.13 -14.72
C PRO A 23 -29.80 3.80 -13.98
N ALA A 24 -30.48 2.76 -14.44
CA ALA A 24 -31.52 2.10 -13.69
C ALA A 24 -30.97 1.75 -12.30
N PHE A 25 -31.62 2.27 -11.27
CA PHE A 25 -31.30 2.00 -9.87
C PHE A 25 -31.61 0.53 -9.59
N THR A 26 -30.64 -0.35 -9.81
CA THR A 26 -30.75 -1.75 -9.40
C THR A 26 -30.70 -1.77 -7.89
N GLN A 27 -31.89 -1.95 -7.32
CA GLN A 27 -32.17 -2.17 -5.92
C GLN A 27 -31.45 -3.45 -5.48
N THR A 28 -30.18 -3.30 -5.11
CA THR A 28 -29.38 -4.38 -4.53
C THR A 28 -29.28 -4.14 -3.04
N SER A 29 -29.81 -5.12 -2.32
CA SER A 29 -29.89 -5.26 -0.88
C SER A 29 -28.51 -5.20 -0.25
N SER A 30 -28.13 -4.03 0.26
CA SER A 30 -27.15 -3.97 1.36
C SER A 30 -27.92 -3.74 2.64
N ILE A 31 -28.37 -4.86 3.23
CA ILE A 31 -28.71 -4.94 4.65
C ILE A 31 -27.41 -4.61 5.39
N PHE A 32 -27.18 -3.33 5.64
CA PHE A 32 -26.25 -2.90 6.68
C PHE A 32 -26.89 -3.29 8.02
N SER A 33 -26.74 -4.57 8.36
CA SER A 33 -26.98 -5.03 9.71
C SER A 33 -25.89 -4.41 10.57
N LEU A 34 -26.21 -3.27 11.18
CA LEU A 34 -25.44 -2.76 12.30
C LEU A 34 -25.52 -3.82 13.38
N TYR A 35 -24.47 -4.63 13.46
CA TYR A 35 -24.25 -5.55 14.56
C TYR A 35 -23.96 -4.68 15.80
N THR A 36 -25.01 -4.13 16.40
CA THR A 36 -24.95 -3.63 17.76
C THR A 36 -24.75 -4.85 18.64
N ARG A 37 -23.49 -5.22 18.83
CA ARG A 37 -23.09 -6.24 19.79
C ARG A 37 -23.36 -5.66 21.18
N GLN A 38 -24.60 -5.75 21.64
CA GLN A 38 -24.97 -5.55 23.03
C GLN A 38 -24.34 -6.68 23.83
N VAL A 39 -23.08 -6.48 24.21
CA VAL A 39 -22.43 -7.28 25.24
C VAL A 39 -22.87 -6.68 26.57
N THR A 40 -24.06 -7.06 27.03
CA THR A 40 -24.44 -6.91 28.44
C THR A 40 -23.66 -7.93 29.25
N SER A 41 -22.37 -7.66 29.45
CA SER A 41 -21.57 -8.32 30.49
C SER A 41 -21.81 -7.57 31.80
N SER A 42 -22.96 -7.85 32.41
CA SER A 42 -23.11 -7.67 33.85
C SER A 42 -22.31 -8.78 34.51
N PHE A 43 -21.03 -8.55 34.79
CA PHE A 43 -20.24 -9.17 35.87
C PHE A 43 -18.77 -8.75 35.71
N LEU A 44 -18.48 -7.48 36.02
CA LEU A 44 -17.11 -7.08 36.36
C LEU A 44 -17.02 -7.09 37.89
N PRO A 45 -16.25 -7.99 38.52
CA PRO A 45 -15.89 -7.79 39.91
C PRO A 45 -15.12 -6.46 39.95
N ALA A 46 -15.55 -5.55 40.81
CA ALA A 46 -14.83 -4.32 41.09
C ALA A 46 -13.50 -4.67 41.76
N LEU A 47 -12.51 -5.08 40.96
CA LEU A 47 -11.12 -5.12 41.36
C LEU A 47 -10.69 -3.68 41.57
N SER A 48 -10.79 -3.24 42.82
CA SER A 48 -10.15 -2.03 43.30
C SER A 48 -8.64 -2.28 43.26
N PHE A 49 -8.05 -2.09 42.08
CA PHE A 49 -6.61 -1.90 41.99
C PHE A 49 -6.33 -0.56 42.67
N ALA A 50 -5.84 -0.62 43.91
CA ALA A 50 -5.16 0.51 44.51
C ALA A 50 -3.98 0.85 43.58
N LEU A 51 -4.17 1.86 42.73
CA LEU A 51 -3.07 2.41 41.95
C LEU A 51 -2.09 2.97 42.97
N PRO A 52 -0.87 2.39 43.14
CA PRO A 52 0.12 3.05 43.96
C PRO A 52 0.30 4.43 43.36
N ALA A 53 0.17 5.48 44.18
CA ALA A 53 0.49 6.82 43.76
C ALA A 53 1.94 6.80 43.31
N PHE A 54 2.16 6.74 41.99
CA PHE A 54 3.48 6.85 41.39
C PHE A 54 3.94 8.28 41.66
N ASN A 55 4.62 8.48 42.78
CA ASN A 55 5.37 9.70 43.03
C ASN A 55 6.55 9.68 42.08
N LEU A 56 6.31 10.14 40.85
CA LEU A 56 7.35 10.43 39.90
C LEU A 56 8.17 11.59 40.49
N ASN A 57 9.18 11.27 41.31
CA ASN A 57 10.26 12.18 41.64
C ASN A 57 11.07 12.38 40.35
N VAL A 58 10.46 13.08 39.39
CA VAL A 58 11.09 13.48 38.13
C VAL A 58 12.09 14.56 38.52
N PRO A 59 13.39 14.29 38.44
CA PRO A 59 14.37 15.28 38.83
C PRO A 59 14.22 16.51 37.92
N ALA A 60 14.38 17.71 38.49
CA ALA A 60 13.99 19.00 37.87
C ALA A 60 14.58 19.25 36.46
N TRP A 61 15.66 18.56 36.10
CA TRP A 61 16.26 18.62 34.76
C TRP A 61 15.45 17.88 33.67
N LEU A 62 14.60 16.91 34.03
CA LEU A 62 13.65 16.27 33.10
C LEU A 62 12.41 17.15 32.85
N GLY A 63 12.12 18.14 33.69
CA GLY A 63 10.95 19.01 33.53
C GLY A 63 10.90 19.72 32.18
N GLY A 64 12.06 20.16 31.67
CA GLY A 64 12.16 20.77 30.33
C GLY A 64 11.98 19.80 29.17
N ILE A 65 12.31 18.51 29.38
CA ILE A 65 12.14 17.46 28.38
C ILE A 65 10.66 17.09 28.25
N TRP A 66 9.93 17.03 29.38
CA TRP A 66 8.50 16.78 29.40
C TRP A 66 7.69 17.92 28.75
N GLU A 67 8.02 19.18 29.01
CA GLU A 67 7.38 20.33 28.34
C GLU A 67 7.63 20.28 26.82
N SER A 68 8.85 19.95 26.38
CA SER A 68 9.17 19.83 24.95
C SER A 68 8.39 18.70 24.28
N ILE A 69 8.25 17.53 24.92
CA ILE A 69 7.54 16.38 24.36
C ILE A 69 6.03 16.64 24.31
N LEU A 70 5.45 17.18 25.38
CA LEU A 70 4.02 17.53 25.44
C LEU A 70 3.66 18.64 24.43
N ARG A 71 4.62 19.51 24.10
CA ARG A 71 4.44 20.63 23.17
C ARG A 71 4.88 20.32 21.73
N ALA A 72 5.57 19.20 21.48
CA ALA A 72 6.03 18.75 20.17
C ALA A 72 4.92 18.14 19.30
N ALA A 73 3.72 18.71 19.33
CA ALA A 73 2.65 18.36 18.41
C ALA A 73 2.79 19.19 17.11
N PRO A 74 2.53 18.60 15.92
CA PRO A 74 2.50 19.36 14.67
C PRO A 74 1.50 20.52 14.77
N LYS A 75 2.00 21.76 14.68
CA LYS A 75 1.15 22.95 14.84
C LYS A 75 0.09 23.08 13.74
N LYS A 76 0.38 22.55 12.53
CA LYS A 76 -0.46 22.69 11.33
C LYS A 76 -0.41 21.41 10.49
N LYS A 77 -1.53 21.11 9.83
CA LYS A 77 -1.62 20.03 8.84
C LYS A 77 -0.78 20.39 7.60
N THR A 78 -0.01 19.42 7.08
CA THR A 78 0.77 19.62 5.85
C THR A 78 -0.13 19.72 4.63
N SER A 79 0.19 20.59 3.67
CA SER A 79 -0.53 20.67 2.39
C SER A 79 -0.32 19.41 1.54
N HIS A 80 -1.25 19.17 0.60
CA HIS A 80 -1.16 18.04 -0.32
C HIS A 80 0.16 18.05 -1.12
N SER A 81 0.57 19.22 -1.63
CA SER A 81 1.84 19.39 -2.36
C SER A 81 3.05 19.00 -1.49
N LYS A 82 3.17 19.51 -0.26
CA LYS A 82 4.27 19.18 0.65
C LYS A 82 4.31 17.69 1.00
N LYS A 83 3.14 17.05 1.15
CA LYS A 83 3.04 15.60 1.36
C LYS A 83 3.53 14.83 0.13
N ARG A 84 3.06 15.19 -1.07
CA ARG A 84 3.43 14.53 -2.33
C ARG A 84 4.92 14.66 -2.62
N HIS A 85 5.51 15.84 -2.51
CA HIS A 85 6.95 16.04 -2.70
C HIS A 85 7.76 15.21 -1.71
N ARG A 86 7.38 15.20 -0.42
CA ARG A 86 8.06 14.36 0.58
C ARG A 86 7.95 12.87 0.29
N GLN A 87 6.84 12.40 -0.27
CA GLN A 87 6.59 10.97 -0.51
C GLN A 87 7.16 10.48 -1.84
N MET A 88 7.10 11.29 -2.90
CA MET A 88 7.33 10.83 -4.27
C MET A 88 8.59 11.41 -4.92
N ALA A 89 9.11 12.55 -4.45
CA ALA A 89 10.31 13.12 -5.06
C ALA A 89 11.54 12.25 -4.71
N GLY A 90 12.12 11.61 -5.72
CA GLY A 90 13.34 10.79 -5.59
C GLY A 90 13.17 9.48 -4.81
N LYS A 91 11.93 9.10 -4.46
CA LYS A 91 11.62 7.88 -3.69
C LYS A 91 10.92 6.81 -4.51
N ALA A 92 11.04 6.89 -5.84
CA ALA A 92 10.50 5.87 -6.73
C ALA A 92 11.26 4.54 -6.52
N LEU A 93 10.53 3.43 -6.68
CA LEU A 93 11.15 2.11 -6.72
C LEU A 93 12.05 2.05 -7.95
N GLN A 94 13.32 1.70 -7.74
CA GLN A 94 14.29 1.60 -8.82
C GLN A 94 14.11 0.27 -9.55
N ASP A 95 14.13 0.32 -10.89
CA ASP A 95 14.06 -0.87 -11.71
C ASP A 95 15.34 -1.70 -11.55
N VAL A 96 15.15 -2.99 -11.28
CA VAL A 96 16.26 -3.94 -11.24
C VAL A 96 16.66 -4.23 -12.69
N LYS A 97 17.84 -3.75 -13.12
CA LYS A 97 18.39 -4.00 -14.47
C LYS A 97 19.29 -5.23 -14.56
N SER A 98 19.64 -5.80 -13.41
CA SER A 98 20.62 -6.87 -13.28
C SER A 98 19.99 -8.27 -13.46
N LEU A 99 19.18 -8.48 -14.49
CA LEU A 99 18.51 -9.77 -14.76
C LEU A 99 19.15 -10.44 -15.98
N CYS A 100 19.46 -11.73 -15.87
CA CYS A 100 20.02 -12.56 -16.95
C CYS A 100 19.28 -13.89 -17.04
N LYS A 101 19.38 -14.58 -18.18
CA LYS A 101 18.86 -15.95 -18.34
C LYS A 101 19.79 -16.96 -17.66
N CYS A 102 19.21 -17.98 -17.02
CA CYS A 102 19.97 -19.08 -16.43
C CYS A 102 20.49 -20.03 -17.51
N PRO A 103 21.77 -20.42 -17.50
CA PRO A 103 22.31 -21.37 -18.48
C PRO A 103 21.76 -22.80 -18.31
N GLY A 104 21.30 -23.18 -17.11
CA GLY A 104 20.77 -24.52 -16.86
C GLY A 104 19.28 -24.66 -17.21
N CYS A 105 18.41 -23.83 -16.61
CA CYS A 105 16.96 -23.94 -16.77
C CYS A 105 16.33 -22.92 -17.72
N GLY A 106 17.10 -21.96 -18.26
CA GLY A 106 16.58 -20.90 -19.14
C GLY A 106 15.75 -19.80 -18.45
N GLN A 107 15.36 -19.97 -17.18
CA GLN A 107 14.58 -18.98 -16.44
C GLN A 107 15.39 -17.72 -16.09
N ILE A 108 14.71 -16.61 -15.85
CA ILE A 108 15.33 -15.36 -15.47
C ILE A 108 15.87 -15.46 -14.04
N LYS A 109 17.12 -15.05 -13.85
CA LYS A 109 17.80 -14.96 -12.56
C LYS A 109 18.45 -13.58 -12.41
N ARG A 110 18.87 -13.24 -11.19
CA ARG A 110 19.72 -12.07 -10.95
C ARG A 110 21.16 -12.33 -11.38
N GLN A 111 21.85 -11.31 -11.86
CA GLN A 111 23.28 -11.35 -12.15
C GLN A 111 24.07 -11.66 -10.88
N HIS A 112 25.16 -12.43 -11.03
CA HIS A 112 26.05 -12.87 -9.94
C HIS A 112 25.41 -13.71 -8.83
N ILE A 113 24.13 -14.09 -8.96
CA ILE A 113 23.43 -14.95 -8.02
C ILE A 113 23.10 -16.28 -8.70
N LEU A 114 23.20 -17.38 -7.95
CA LEU A 114 22.82 -18.70 -8.43
C LEU A 114 21.31 -18.75 -8.69
N CYS A 115 20.89 -19.51 -9.71
CA CYS A 115 19.47 -19.60 -10.04
C CYS A 115 18.70 -20.26 -8.89
N PRO A 116 17.64 -19.62 -8.34
CA PRO A 116 16.88 -20.18 -7.23
C PRO A 116 16.23 -21.50 -7.62
N HIS A 117 15.72 -21.63 -8.84
CA HIS A 117 15.05 -22.84 -9.31
C HIS A 117 16.00 -24.02 -9.48
N CYS A 118 17.16 -23.82 -10.11
CA CYS A 118 18.16 -24.88 -10.22
C CYS A 118 18.67 -25.30 -8.83
N LEU A 119 18.92 -24.32 -7.95
CA LEU A 119 19.41 -24.60 -6.61
C LEU A 119 18.38 -25.40 -5.79
N SER A 120 17.09 -25.07 -5.86
CA SER A 120 16.05 -25.84 -5.18
C SER A 120 16.02 -27.29 -5.66
N LYS A 121 16.00 -27.52 -6.97
CA LYS A 121 16.02 -28.89 -7.53
C LYS A 121 17.24 -29.69 -7.07
N ILE A 122 18.43 -29.10 -7.09
CA ILE A 122 19.66 -29.77 -6.64
C ILE A 122 19.58 -30.09 -5.15
N LYS A 123 19.07 -29.17 -4.33
CA LYS A 123 18.89 -29.39 -2.89
C LYS A 123 17.90 -30.53 -2.60
N ASP A 124 16.83 -30.62 -3.36
CA ASP A 124 15.82 -31.67 -3.20
C ASP A 124 16.43 -33.04 -3.56
N LEU A 125 17.14 -33.12 -4.68
CA LEU A 125 17.88 -34.33 -5.09
C LEU A 125 18.90 -34.77 -4.03
N TRP A 126 19.71 -33.86 -3.50
CA TRP A 126 20.70 -34.19 -2.47
C TRP A 126 20.05 -34.65 -1.15
N ARG A 127 18.87 -34.12 -0.82
CA ARG A 127 18.11 -34.54 0.36
C ARG A 127 17.53 -35.95 0.19
N GLU A 128 17.05 -36.27 -1.01
CA GLU A 128 16.57 -37.62 -1.34
C GLU A 128 17.71 -38.64 -1.33
N GLU A 129 18.88 -38.27 -1.86
CA GLU A 129 20.06 -39.14 -1.90
C GLU A 129 20.68 -39.37 -0.51
N ASN A 130 20.67 -38.37 0.37
CA ASN A 130 21.27 -38.43 1.72
C ASN A 130 20.27 -38.09 2.84
N PRO A 131 19.31 -38.99 3.15
CA PRO A 131 18.27 -38.72 4.14
C PRO A 131 18.80 -38.59 5.58
N SER A 132 20.01 -39.10 5.86
CA SER A 132 20.62 -39.12 7.19
C SER A 132 21.33 -37.81 7.58
N GLY A 133 21.53 -36.88 6.63
CA GLY A 133 22.10 -35.55 6.89
C GLY A 133 23.55 -35.53 7.42
N LYS A 134 24.26 -36.66 7.40
CA LYS A 134 25.67 -36.74 7.79
C LYS A 134 26.55 -36.64 6.56
N PHE A 135 27.05 -35.43 6.29
CA PHE A 135 28.25 -35.27 5.49
C PHE A 135 29.42 -35.60 6.43
N ILE A 136 30.08 -36.73 6.17
CA ILE A 136 31.28 -37.18 6.91
C ILE A 136 32.33 -36.08 6.91
#